data_AF-A0A1Z9N2I9-F1
#
_entry.id   AF-A0A1Z9N2I9-F1
#
_cell.length_a   1.000
_cell.length_b   1.000
_cell.length_c   1.000
_cell.angle_alpha   90.00
_cell.angle_beta   90.00
_cell.angle_gamma   90.00
#
_symmetry.space_group_name_H-M   'P 1'
#
loop_
_entity.id
_entity.type
_entity.pdbx_description
1 polymer ?
#
loop_
_entity_poly.entity_id
_entity_poly.type
_entity_poly.pdbx_seq_one_letter_code
_entity_poly.pdbx_strand_id
1 'polypeptide(L)'
;MYVFRIIKKCFLLFFVLIIFSCLKNDIVQSQTANTDPASMANGQVYPTSSRSYTNFCNAPKNCKFLSKYDGTFWADKDNYYSDFSDIQFSNYARFISFFNIDRDISYCKGWKKGENTTDGVKWNIKIKKDEWDEFWFDYDYYGTSNEIQYSITYKYEVIDSLLHFSNTDGQEFIFHPSKKNYSKDFIDTGKIVVTEGCTFYGLE
;
A
#
# COMPACT_ATOMS: atom_id res chain seq x y z
N MET A 1 -3.36 -62.89 53.32
CA MET A 1 -4.48 -62.01 52.92
C MET A 1 -3.98 -60.62 52.44
N TYR A 2 -3.04 -60.58 51.49
CA TYR A 2 -2.48 -59.33 50.94
C TYR A 2 -2.69 -59.21 49.41
N VAL A 3 -2.92 -60.34 48.73
CA VAL A 3 -3.07 -60.41 47.27
C VAL A 3 -4.40 -59.82 46.79
N PHE A 4 -5.49 -60.04 47.54
CA PHE A 4 -6.83 -59.54 47.16
C PHE A 4 -6.97 -58.01 47.20
N ARG A 5 -6.12 -57.30 47.97
CA ARG A 5 -6.17 -55.84 48.11
C ARG A 5 -5.43 -55.12 46.98
N ILE A 6 -4.50 -55.79 46.30
CA ILE A 6 -3.74 -55.26 45.15
C ILE A 6 -4.58 -55.35 43.88
N ILE A 7 -5.26 -56.48 43.65
CA ILE A 7 -6.10 -56.70 42.45
C ILE A 7 -7.21 -55.64 42.37
N LYS A 8 -7.85 -55.29 43.49
CA LYS A 8 -8.92 -54.28 43.53
C LYS A 8 -8.43 -52.85 43.22
N LYS A 9 -7.18 -52.53 43.58
CA LYS A 9 -6.54 -51.23 43.27
C LYS A 9 -6.07 -51.17 41.82
N CYS A 10 -5.51 -52.27 41.28
CA CYS A 10 -5.14 -52.33 39.88
C CYS A 10 -6.35 -52.28 38.94
N PHE A 11 -7.47 -52.91 39.32
CA PHE A 11 -8.71 -52.87 38.53
C PHE A 11 -9.33 -51.47 38.49
N LEU A 12 -9.24 -50.71 39.59
CA LEU A 12 -9.70 -49.32 39.65
C LEU A 12 -8.82 -48.40 38.78
N LEU A 13 -7.50 -48.60 38.81
CA LEU A 13 -6.53 -47.88 37.97
C LEU A 13 -6.75 -48.15 36.47
N PHE A 14 -7.11 -49.38 36.10
CA PHE A 14 -7.41 -49.73 34.71
C PHE A 14 -8.69 -49.06 34.22
N PHE A 15 -9.72 -48.96 35.07
CA PHE A 15 -10.96 -48.24 34.73
C PHE A 15 -10.75 -46.73 34.56
N VAL A 16 -9.89 -46.10 35.38
CA VAL A 16 -9.56 -44.66 35.25
C VAL A 16 -8.83 -44.36 33.94
N LEU A 17 -7.93 -45.23 33.50
CA LEU A 17 -7.20 -45.06 32.24
C LEU A 17 -8.10 -45.19 31.00
N ILE A 18 -9.14 -46.02 31.05
CA ILE A 18 -10.11 -46.20 29.95
C ILE A 18 -11.05 -44.98 29.82
N ILE A 19 -11.39 -44.32 30.91
CA ILE A 19 -12.25 -43.12 30.87
C ILE A 19 -11.48 -41.93 30.27
N PHE A 20 -10.16 -41.83 30.49
CA PHE A 20 -9.31 -40.79 29.90
C PHE A 20 -9.08 -40.95 28.38
N SER A 21 -9.07 -42.18 27.86
CA SER A 21 -8.87 -42.42 26.41
C SER A 21 -10.15 -42.25 25.58
N CYS A 22 -11.32 -42.14 26.21
CA CYS A 22 -12.60 -41.86 25.55
C CYS A 22 -13.04 -40.39 25.63
N LEU A 23 -12.27 -39.52 26.28
CA LEU A 23 -12.40 -38.09 26.07
C LEU A 23 -11.85 -37.77 24.69
N LYS A 24 -12.69 -37.96 23.67
CA LYS A 24 -12.59 -37.20 22.42
C LYS A 24 -12.61 -35.75 22.86
N ASN A 25 -11.43 -35.13 22.89
CA ASN A 25 -11.37 -33.70 22.70
C ASN A 25 -12.01 -33.51 21.33
N ASP A 26 -13.26 -33.05 21.31
CA ASP A 26 -13.74 -32.32 20.16
C ASP A 26 -12.73 -31.19 19.99
N ILE A 27 -11.79 -31.41 19.06
CA ILE A 27 -11.08 -30.31 18.44
C ILE A 27 -12.21 -29.58 17.76
N VAL A 28 -12.79 -28.61 18.47
CA VAL A 28 -13.56 -27.56 17.83
C VAL A 28 -12.52 -26.93 16.93
N GLN A 29 -12.50 -27.38 15.67
CA GLN A 29 -11.85 -26.70 14.57
C GLN A 29 -12.65 -25.42 14.40
N SER A 30 -12.41 -24.50 15.33
CA SER A 30 -13.02 -23.20 15.38
C SER A 30 -12.47 -22.46 14.17
N GLN A 31 -13.41 -22.05 13.33
CA GLN A 31 -13.26 -21.19 12.17
C GLN A 31 -12.82 -21.94 10.92
N THR A 32 -13.79 -22.11 10.01
CA THR A 32 -13.57 -22.29 8.58
C THR A 32 -12.37 -21.43 8.17
N ALA A 33 -11.27 -22.05 7.75
CA ALA A 33 -10.10 -21.31 7.31
C ALA A 33 -10.54 -20.30 6.25
N ASN A 34 -10.17 -19.04 6.44
CA ASN A 34 -10.50 -18.03 5.45
C ASN A 34 -9.84 -18.40 4.13
N THR A 35 -10.63 -18.59 3.08
CA THR A 35 -10.15 -18.99 1.75
C THR A 35 -9.36 -17.87 1.06
N ASP A 36 -9.50 -16.63 1.53
CA ASP A 36 -8.76 -15.46 1.06
C ASP A 36 -8.33 -14.58 2.25
N PRO A 37 -7.31 -15.03 2.98
CA PRO A 37 -6.86 -14.33 4.18
C PRO A 37 -6.09 -13.06 3.81
N ALA A 38 -6.25 -12.03 4.63
CA ALA A 38 -5.44 -10.82 4.53
C ALA A 38 -3.96 -11.16 4.71
N SER A 39 -3.10 -10.49 3.94
CA SER A 39 -1.64 -10.67 3.98
C SER A 39 -0.94 -9.33 4.07
N MET A 40 0.18 -9.31 4.79
CA MET A 40 1.07 -8.15 4.88
C MET A 40 2.12 -8.17 3.78
N ALA A 41 2.76 -7.01 3.57
CA ALA A 41 3.89 -6.88 2.65
C ALA A 41 5.15 -7.69 3.08
N ASN A 42 5.21 -8.23 4.30
CA ASN A 42 6.28 -9.14 4.71
C ASN A 42 5.92 -10.63 4.51
N GLY A 43 4.80 -10.93 3.85
CA GLY A 43 4.32 -12.29 3.60
C GLY A 43 3.57 -12.93 4.78
N GLN A 44 3.45 -12.25 5.93
CA GLN A 44 2.63 -12.74 7.03
C GLN A 44 1.14 -12.75 6.64
N VAL A 45 0.48 -13.86 6.88
CA VAL A 45 -0.94 -14.07 6.59
C VAL A 45 -1.74 -14.04 7.89
N TYR A 46 -2.91 -13.42 7.85
CA TYR A 46 -3.87 -13.38 8.96
C TYR A 46 -5.04 -14.33 8.67
N PRO A 47 -4.96 -15.60 9.11
CA PRO A 47 -5.91 -16.65 8.70
C PRO A 47 -7.36 -16.41 9.15
N THR A 48 -7.57 -15.52 10.12
CA THR A 48 -8.89 -15.17 10.65
C THR A 48 -9.44 -13.85 10.09
N SER A 49 -8.66 -13.11 9.29
CA SER A 49 -9.04 -11.81 8.72
C SER A 49 -9.21 -11.94 7.21
N SER A 50 -10.36 -11.53 6.68
CA SER A 50 -10.56 -11.50 5.22
C SER A 50 -9.79 -10.36 4.60
N ARG A 51 -9.28 -10.59 3.39
CA ARG A 51 -8.74 -9.54 2.56
C ARG A 51 -9.78 -8.45 2.34
N SER A 52 -9.37 -7.19 2.43
CA SER A 52 -10.23 -6.06 2.05
C SER A 52 -10.05 -5.76 0.57
N TYR A 53 -11.18 -5.67 -0.14
CA TYR A 53 -11.26 -5.27 -1.55
C TYR A 53 -11.70 -3.83 -1.75
N THR A 54 -12.00 -3.13 -0.66
CA THR A 54 -12.59 -1.79 -0.69
C THR A 54 -11.82 -0.80 0.17
N ASN A 55 -10.96 -1.29 1.07
CA ASN A 55 -10.20 -0.47 1.97
C ASN A 55 -8.72 -0.89 2.02
N PHE A 56 -8.01 -0.46 0.98
CA PHE A 56 -6.57 -0.65 0.83
C PHE A 56 -5.79 0.32 1.70
N CYS A 57 -4.59 -0.06 2.15
CA CYS A 57 -3.66 0.88 2.79
C CYS A 57 -4.19 1.59 4.05
N ASN A 58 -4.95 0.89 4.90
CA ASN A 58 -5.34 1.42 6.22
C ASN A 58 -4.15 1.62 7.18
N ALA A 59 -3.08 0.86 6.95
CA ALA A 59 -1.81 1.00 7.63
C ALA A 59 -0.71 0.79 6.58
N PRO A 60 0.44 1.48 6.69
CA PRO A 60 1.56 1.32 5.74
C PRO A 60 1.97 -0.13 5.47
N LYS A 61 2.00 -0.97 6.52
CA LYS A 61 2.33 -2.40 6.44
C LYS A 61 1.38 -3.24 5.57
N ASN A 62 0.19 -2.72 5.28
CA ASN A 62 -0.82 -3.35 4.44
C ASN A 62 -0.83 -2.80 3.01
N CYS A 63 0.13 -1.93 2.65
CA CYS A 63 0.32 -1.43 1.31
C CYS A 63 1.40 -2.27 0.59
N LYS A 64 1.04 -3.26 -0.20
CA LYS A 64 1.99 -4.13 -0.90
C LYS A 64 2.88 -3.35 -1.85
N PHE A 65 2.28 -2.56 -2.75
CA PHE A 65 3.04 -1.81 -3.75
C PHE A 65 3.93 -0.77 -3.06
N LEU A 66 3.32 0.08 -2.22
CA LEU A 66 4.04 1.16 -1.57
C LEU A 66 5.11 0.63 -0.61
N SER A 67 4.88 -0.51 0.05
CA SER A 67 5.92 -1.13 0.89
C SER A 67 7.06 -1.73 0.08
N LYS A 68 6.80 -2.26 -1.13
CA LYS A 68 7.85 -2.83 -2.00
C LYS A 68 8.70 -1.72 -2.63
N TYR A 69 8.06 -0.63 -3.04
CA TYR A 69 8.67 0.48 -3.77
C TYR A 69 8.98 1.70 -2.90
N ASP A 70 8.89 1.56 -1.58
CA ASP A 70 9.16 2.64 -0.64
C ASP A 70 10.56 3.25 -0.87
N GLY A 71 10.61 4.57 -1.05
CA GLY A 71 11.84 5.32 -1.28
C GLY A 71 12.47 5.14 -2.67
N THR A 72 11.87 4.35 -3.57
CA THR A 72 12.37 4.20 -4.94
C THR A 72 12.05 5.43 -5.79
N PHE A 73 12.96 5.77 -6.70
CA PHE A 73 12.81 6.88 -7.64
C PHE A 73 12.67 6.38 -9.07
N TRP A 74 11.82 7.05 -9.82
CA TRP A 74 11.47 6.68 -11.19
C TRP A 74 11.47 7.93 -12.05
N ALA A 75 12.18 7.88 -13.17
CA ALA A 75 12.44 9.06 -13.99
C ALA A 75 12.43 8.72 -15.48
N ASP A 76 12.34 9.75 -16.30
CA ASP A 76 12.83 9.65 -17.67
C ASP A 76 14.34 9.34 -17.64
N LYS A 77 14.73 8.29 -18.36
CA LYS A 77 16.13 7.85 -18.41
C LYS A 77 16.98 8.77 -19.29
N ASP A 78 16.39 9.26 -20.38
CA ASP A 78 17.11 9.97 -21.41
C ASP A 78 17.09 11.48 -21.17
N ASN A 79 16.14 11.96 -20.35
CA ASN A 79 16.02 13.37 -20.01
C ASN A 79 16.18 13.61 -18.50
N TYR A 80 17.09 14.53 -18.16
CA TYR A 80 17.21 14.97 -16.78
C TYR A 80 15.98 15.80 -16.34
N TYR A 81 15.42 16.56 -17.29
CA TYR A 81 14.17 17.33 -17.16
C TYR A 81 13.18 16.85 -18.24
N SER A 82 12.05 16.28 -17.83
CA SER A 82 11.02 15.75 -18.74
C SER A 82 9.69 16.45 -18.50
N ASP A 83 8.77 16.35 -19.45
CA ASP A 83 7.39 16.85 -19.30
C ASP A 83 6.64 16.09 -18.20
N PHE A 84 7.07 14.86 -17.89
CA PHE A 84 6.62 14.10 -16.72
C PHE A 84 7.56 14.34 -15.54
N SER A 85 6.97 14.62 -14.38
CA SER A 85 7.72 14.73 -13.14
C SER A 85 8.29 13.38 -12.72
N ASP A 86 9.53 13.35 -12.23
CA ASP A 86 10.10 12.16 -11.61
C ASP A 86 9.26 11.77 -10.39
N ILE A 87 9.16 10.48 -10.10
CA ILE A 87 8.26 9.92 -9.09
C ILE A 87 9.07 9.28 -7.98
N GLN A 88 8.70 9.56 -6.74
CA GLN A 88 9.09 8.76 -5.58
C GLN A 88 7.88 8.16 -4.90
N PHE A 89 7.89 6.85 -4.67
CA PHE A 89 6.90 6.20 -3.82
C PHE A 89 7.32 6.29 -2.35
N SER A 90 6.34 6.43 -1.47
CA SER A 90 6.54 6.49 -0.03
C SER A 90 5.49 5.63 0.68
N ASN A 91 5.89 4.84 1.66
CA ASN A 91 4.96 4.07 2.48
C ASN A 91 4.67 4.78 3.81
N TYR A 92 4.30 6.06 3.73
CA TYR A 92 3.97 6.87 4.90
C TYR A 92 2.63 7.59 4.73
N ALA A 93 2.39 8.67 5.47
CA ALA A 93 1.17 9.47 5.35
C ALA A 93 0.93 10.01 3.93
N ARG A 94 1.99 10.16 3.15
CA ARG A 94 1.97 10.53 1.73
C ARG A 94 2.60 9.41 0.91
N PHE A 95 2.00 9.07 -0.22
CA PHE A 95 2.32 7.83 -0.92
C PHE A 95 2.98 7.97 -2.29
N ILE A 96 2.80 9.11 -2.96
CA ILE A 96 3.51 9.47 -4.19
C ILE A 96 3.98 10.91 -4.06
N SER A 97 5.26 11.17 -4.30
CA SER A 97 5.80 12.52 -4.43
C SER A 97 6.33 12.72 -5.83
N PHE A 98 6.11 13.92 -6.37
CA PHE A 98 6.58 14.32 -7.69
C PHE A 98 7.76 15.27 -7.54
N PHE A 99 8.81 15.06 -8.33
CA PHE A 99 10.03 15.86 -8.37
C PHE A 99 10.17 16.41 -9.78
N ASN A 100 9.77 17.67 -9.99
CA ASN A 100 10.10 18.39 -11.22
C ASN A 100 11.38 19.22 -10.97
N ILE A 101 12.32 19.21 -11.91
CA ILE A 101 13.60 19.91 -11.76
C ILE A 101 13.80 21.03 -12.82
N ASP A 102 12.76 21.72 -13.30
CA ASP A 102 12.96 23.09 -13.86
C ASP A 102 11.80 24.03 -13.48
N ARG A 103 12.02 25.36 -13.56
CA ARG A 103 11.25 26.50 -12.99
C ARG A 103 9.76 26.16 -12.80
N ASP A 104 9.25 25.84 -11.62
CA ASP A 104 9.64 26.28 -10.29
C ASP A 104 9.67 25.09 -9.32
N ILE A 105 10.82 24.38 -9.36
CA ILE A 105 11.21 23.16 -8.63
C ILE A 105 10.44 22.96 -7.32
N SER A 106 9.32 22.24 -7.39
CA SER A 106 8.43 21.98 -6.27
C SER A 106 8.84 20.71 -5.52
N TYR A 107 9.14 20.85 -4.23
CA TYR A 107 9.03 19.72 -3.31
C TYR A 107 7.56 19.53 -2.97
N CYS A 108 6.85 18.79 -3.81
CA CYS A 108 5.45 18.51 -3.56
C CYS A 108 5.28 17.75 -2.26
N LYS A 109 4.41 18.27 -1.38
CA LYS A 109 3.74 17.43 -0.37
C LYS A 109 3.04 16.33 -1.17
N GLY A 110 3.65 15.15 -1.22
CA GLY A 110 3.11 13.99 -1.91
C GLY A 110 1.64 13.69 -1.61
N TRP A 111 1.03 12.87 -2.45
CA TRP A 111 -0.39 12.54 -2.41
C TRP A 111 -0.76 11.81 -1.14
N LYS A 112 -1.89 12.19 -0.55
CA LYS A 112 -2.42 11.63 0.69
C LYS A 112 -3.81 11.04 0.41
N LYS A 113 -4.04 9.81 0.86
CA LYS A 113 -5.34 9.14 0.78
C LYS A 113 -6.41 9.92 1.56
N GLY A 114 -7.62 9.95 1.01
CA GLY A 114 -8.80 10.61 1.58
C GLY A 114 -8.96 12.03 1.08
N GLU A 115 -9.79 12.79 1.77
CA GLU A 115 -10.04 14.19 1.46
C GLU A 115 -8.84 15.07 1.80
N ASN A 116 -8.54 15.98 0.88
CA ASN A 116 -7.50 16.97 0.99
C ASN A 116 -8.08 18.35 0.70
N THR A 117 -7.47 19.37 1.28
CA THR A 117 -7.81 20.77 1.01
C THR A 117 -6.57 21.62 1.13
N THR A 118 -6.35 22.53 0.19
CA THR A 118 -5.29 23.54 0.24
C THR A 118 -5.80 24.79 -0.43
N ASP A 119 -5.66 25.95 0.22
CA ASP A 119 -6.12 27.25 -0.28
C ASP A 119 -7.57 27.26 -0.79
N GLY A 120 -8.44 26.50 -0.11
CA GLY A 120 -9.85 26.35 -0.46
C GLY A 120 -10.14 25.39 -1.62
N VAL A 121 -9.11 24.87 -2.29
CA VAL A 121 -9.22 23.83 -3.33
C VAL A 121 -9.27 22.45 -2.69
N LYS A 122 -10.24 21.64 -3.08
CA LYS A 122 -10.53 20.30 -2.52
C LYS A 122 -10.34 19.21 -3.56
N TRP A 123 -9.80 18.08 -3.09
CA TRP A 123 -9.72 16.84 -3.86
C TRP A 123 -9.77 15.64 -2.92
N ASN A 124 -10.15 14.48 -3.44
CA ASN A 124 -10.20 13.23 -2.70
C ASN A 124 -9.43 12.15 -3.45
N ILE A 125 -8.64 11.38 -2.72
CA ILE A 125 -7.87 10.27 -3.28
C ILE A 125 -8.32 8.94 -2.66
N LYS A 126 -8.71 8.01 -3.51
CA LYS A 126 -9.14 6.67 -3.08
C LYS A 126 -8.30 5.59 -3.75
N ILE A 127 -7.52 4.86 -2.96
CA ILE A 127 -6.79 3.69 -3.45
C ILE A 127 -7.79 2.60 -3.85
N LYS A 128 -7.61 2.08 -5.06
CA LYS A 128 -8.48 1.10 -5.73
C LYS A 128 -7.84 -0.25 -5.86
N LYS A 129 -6.52 -0.29 -6.00
CA LYS A 129 -5.75 -1.50 -6.12
C LYS A 129 -4.36 -1.26 -5.57
N ASP A 130 -3.86 -2.23 -4.81
CA ASP A 130 -2.53 -2.22 -4.23
C ASP A 130 -2.02 -3.66 -4.16
N GLU A 131 -1.40 -4.09 -5.26
CA GLU A 131 -0.75 -5.37 -5.40
C GLU A 131 0.75 -5.18 -5.63
N TRP A 132 1.53 -6.26 -5.58
CA TRP A 132 2.99 -6.20 -5.59
C TRP A 132 3.60 -5.35 -6.71
N ASP A 133 2.98 -5.35 -7.88
CA ASP A 133 3.48 -4.66 -9.08
C ASP A 133 2.39 -3.83 -9.75
N GLU A 134 1.31 -3.53 -9.04
CA GLU A 134 0.15 -2.86 -9.60
C GLU A 134 -0.55 -1.98 -8.56
N PHE A 135 -0.61 -0.68 -8.80
CA PHE A 135 -1.13 0.31 -7.86
C PHE A 135 -2.01 1.34 -8.55
N TRP A 136 -3.28 1.41 -8.13
CA TRP A 136 -4.30 2.23 -8.76
C TRP A 136 -5.00 3.07 -7.71
N PHE A 137 -5.40 4.28 -8.09
CA PHE A 137 -6.24 5.11 -7.25
C PHE A 137 -7.04 6.12 -8.08
N ASP A 138 -8.21 6.44 -7.56
CA ASP A 138 -9.08 7.49 -8.10
C ASP A 138 -8.70 8.82 -7.47
N TYR A 139 -8.71 9.87 -8.27
CA TYR A 139 -8.54 11.28 -7.89
C TYR A 139 -9.79 12.04 -8.31
N ASP A 140 -10.56 12.50 -7.33
CA ASP A 140 -11.74 13.34 -7.55
C ASP A 140 -11.38 14.78 -7.21
N TYR A 141 -11.49 15.69 -8.19
CA TYR A 141 -11.23 17.11 -7.99
C TYR A 141 -12.53 17.88 -7.85
N TYR A 142 -12.67 18.67 -6.77
CA TYR A 142 -13.87 19.47 -6.51
C TYR A 142 -13.63 20.98 -6.74
N GLY A 143 -12.37 21.39 -6.87
CA GLY A 143 -12.02 22.82 -6.89
C GLY A 143 -12.45 23.50 -5.58
N THR A 144 -13.08 24.67 -5.67
CA THR A 144 -13.55 25.42 -4.50
C THR A 144 -14.98 25.08 -4.06
N SER A 145 -15.65 24.13 -4.72
CA SER A 145 -17.02 23.72 -4.42
C SER A 145 -17.05 22.38 -3.66
N ASN A 146 -18.24 21.81 -3.49
CA ASN A 146 -18.43 20.43 -2.97
C ASN A 146 -18.84 19.45 -4.07
N GLU A 147 -18.88 19.89 -5.33
CA GLU A 147 -19.24 19.05 -6.48
C GLU A 147 -17.96 18.60 -7.19
N ILE A 148 -17.92 17.33 -7.59
CA ILE A 148 -16.81 16.80 -8.37
C ILE A 148 -16.83 17.48 -9.74
N GLN A 149 -15.76 18.18 -10.08
CA GLN A 149 -15.55 18.79 -11.39
C GLN A 149 -15.01 17.77 -12.38
N TYR A 150 -14.05 16.95 -11.97
CA TYR A 150 -13.55 15.83 -12.76
C TYR A 150 -12.99 14.73 -11.86
N SER A 151 -12.91 13.52 -12.43
CA SER A 151 -12.31 12.34 -11.80
C SER A 151 -11.31 11.71 -12.76
N ILE A 152 -10.15 11.33 -12.26
CA ILE A 152 -9.12 10.61 -13.02
C ILE A 152 -8.72 9.36 -12.22
N THR A 153 -8.64 8.21 -12.88
CA THR A 153 -7.99 7.04 -12.29
C THR A 153 -6.56 6.96 -12.78
N TYR A 154 -5.61 6.97 -11.85
CA TYR A 154 -4.20 6.78 -12.14
C TYR A 154 -3.80 5.33 -11.90
N LYS A 155 -2.95 4.81 -12.78
CA LYS A 155 -2.46 3.44 -12.79
C LYS A 155 -0.94 3.43 -12.87
N TYR A 156 -0.33 2.66 -11.96
CA TYR A 156 1.09 2.35 -11.95
C TYR A 156 1.27 0.84 -12.00
N GLU A 157 2.09 0.36 -12.93
CA GLU A 157 2.44 -1.05 -13.07
C GLU A 157 3.95 -1.20 -13.24
N VAL A 158 4.55 -2.17 -12.56
CA VAL A 158 5.97 -2.50 -12.77
C VAL A 158 6.07 -3.75 -13.63
N ILE A 159 6.55 -3.58 -14.85
CA ILE A 159 6.70 -4.64 -15.86
C ILE A 159 8.15 -4.61 -16.32
N ASP A 160 8.83 -5.75 -16.28
CA ASP A 160 10.24 -5.87 -16.69
C ASP A 160 11.18 -4.81 -16.05
N SER A 161 10.93 -4.47 -14.78
CA SER A 161 11.65 -3.45 -14.00
C SER A 161 11.47 -2.00 -14.50
N LEU A 162 10.49 -1.74 -15.34
CA LEU A 162 10.06 -0.41 -15.77
C LEU A 162 8.72 -0.06 -15.12
N LEU A 163 8.54 1.21 -14.75
CA LEU A 163 7.29 1.68 -14.18
C LEU A 163 6.43 2.28 -15.28
N HIS A 164 5.40 1.55 -15.66
CA HIS A 164 4.37 1.98 -16.59
C HIS A 164 3.33 2.81 -15.85
N PHE A 165 3.15 4.03 -16.31
CA PHE A 165 2.09 4.93 -15.88
C PHE A 165 1.02 5.00 -16.96
N SER A 166 -0.24 5.00 -16.54
CA SER A 166 -1.35 5.40 -17.39
C SER A 166 -2.51 6.00 -16.60
N ASN A 167 -3.43 6.66 -17.29
CA ASN A 167 -4.67 7.15 -16.68
C ASN A 167 -5.88 7.07 -17.61
N THR A 168 -7.06 7.39 -17.06
CA THR A 168 -8.34 7.37 -17.79
C THR A 168 -8.47 8.42 -18.89
N ASP A 169 -7.60 9.43 -18.91
CA ASP A 169 -7.56 10.46 -19.94
C ASP A 169 -6.67 10.05 -21.14
N GLY A 170 -6.09 8.85 -21.10
CA GLY A 170 -5.26 8.29 -22.17
C GLY A 170 -3.81 8.74 -22.13
N GLN A 171 -3.35 9.35 -21.03
CA GLN A 171 -1.92 9.61 -20.84
C GLN A 171 -1.20 8.31 -20.50
N GLU A 172 -0.04 8.10 -21.11
CA GLU A 172 0.82 6.94 -20.86
C GLU A 172 2.29 7.40 -20.80
N PHE A 173 3.06 6.82 -19.89
CA PHE A 173 4.49 7.09 -19.78
C PHE A 173 5.24 5.90 -19.18
N ILE A 174 6.49 5.71 -19.56
CA ILE A 174 7.35 4.66 -18.99
C ILE A 174 8.51 5.31 -18.26
N PHE A 175 8.52 5.15 -16.94
CA PHE A 175 9.62 5.58 -16.10
C PHE A 175 10.64 4.45 -15.91
N HIS A 176 11.89 4.85 -15.79
CA HIS A 176 13.01 3.99 -15.51
C HIS A 176 13.47 4.17 -14.06
N PRO A 177 14.01 3.13 -13.40
CA PRO A 177 14.65 3.29 -12.10
C PRO A 177 15.72 4.38 -12.14
N SER A 178 15.57 5.39 -11.30
CA SER A 178 16.44 6.55 -11.28
C SER A 178 17.56 6.41 -10.25
N LYS A 179 18.76 6.79 -10.66
CA LYS A 179 19.93 7.01 -9.78
C LYS A 179 20.32 8.47 -9.69
N LYS A 180 19.47 9.39 -10.18
CA LYS A 180 19.70 10.83 -10.05
C LYS A 180 19.80 11.18 -8.56
N ASN A 181 20.65 12.15 -8.24
CA ASN A 181 20.77 12.65 -6.87
C ASN A 181 19.75 13.76 -6.65
N TYR A 182 18.70 13.45 -5.89
CA TYR A 182 17.59 14.38 -5.58
C TYR A 182 17.85 15.22 -4.32
N SER A 183 19.09 15.32 -3.84
CA SER A 183 19.40 16.15 -2.67
C SER A 183 19.33 17.64 -3.00
N LYS A 184 18.80 18.41 -2.05
CA LYS A 184 18.61 19.86 -2.14
C LYS A 184 19.89 20.62 -2.56
N ASP A 185 21.05 20.12 -2.18
CA ASP A 185 22.34 20.80 -2.42
C ASP A 185 23.04 20.34 -3.71
N PHE A 186 22.58 19.26 -4.34
CA PHE A 186 23.16 18.72 -5.58
C PHE A 186 22.30 19.01 -6.82
N ILE A 187 21.04 19.38 -6.61
CA ILE A 187 20.22 20.07 -7.60
C ILE A 187 20.73 21.53 -7.66
N ASP A 188 21.90 21.70 -8.26
CA ASP A 188 22.64 22.95 -8.36
C ASP A 188 21.99 23.88 -9.40
N THR A 189 20.80 24.37 -9.10
CA THR A 189 20.08 25.32 -9.97
C THR A 189 19.68 26.61 -9.24
N GLY A 190 20.06 26.77 -7.96
CA GLY A 190 19.81 28.01 -7.20
C GLY A 190 18.33 28.41 -7.07
N LYS A 191 17.38 27.51 -7.39
CA LYS A 191 15.94 27.81 -7.52
C LYS A 191 15.02 26.70 -6.99
N ILE A 192 15.36 26.08 -5.86
CA ILE A 192 14.43 25.14 -5.21
C ILE A 192 13.33 25.93 -4.49
N VAL A 193 12.08 25.80 -4.95
CA VAL A 193 10.91 26.45 -4.36
C VAL A 193 10.13 25.40 -3.56
N VAL A 194 10.14 25.50 -2.23
CA VAL A 194 9.32 24.62 -1.39
C VAL A 194 7.88 25.14 -1.42
N THR A 195 7.06 24.60 -2.33
CA THR A 195 5.63 24.92 -2.42
C THR A 195 4.80 23.96 -1.57
N GLU A 196 3.97 24.49 -0.67
CA GLU A 196 3.03 23.68 0.09
C GLU A 196 1.83 23.27 -0.76
N GLY A 197 1.64 21.97 -0.97
CA GLY A 197 0.43 21.42 -1.63
C GLY A 197 0.45 21.59 -3.14
N CYS A 198 0.93 20.59 -3.88
CA CYS A 198 1.05 20.72 -5.32
C CYS A 198 -0.31 20.69 -6.02
N THR A 199 -0.70 21.85 -6.54
CA THR A 199 -1.70 22.01 -7.58
C THR A 199 -1.01 21.84 -8.93
N PHE A 200 -1.46 20.86 -9.72
CA PHE A 200 -1.09 20.76 -11.13
C PHE A 200 -1.96 21.72 -11.92
N TYR A 201 -1.38 22.79 -12.45
CA TYR A 201 -2.01 23.55 -13.52
C TYR A 201 -1.50 22.98 -14.83
N GLY A 202 -2.36 22.23 -15.52
CA GLY A 202 -2.13 21.89 -16.93
C GLY A 202 -2.05 23.19 -17.72
N LEU A 203 -1.00 23.32 -18.51
CA LEU A 203 -0.82 24.43 -19.44
C LEU A 203 -1.88 24.35 -20.54
N GLU A 204 -2.57 25.47 -20.78
CA GLU A 204 -3.15 25.78 -22.09
C GLU A 204 -2.06 25.83 -23.17
#